data_AF-A0A3A0EWV4-F1
#
_entry.id   AF-A0A3A0EWV4-F1
#
_cell.length_a   1.000
_cell.length_b   1.000
_cell.length_c   1.000
_cell.angle_alpha   90.00
_cell.angle_beta   90.00
_cell.angle_gamma   90.00
#
_symmetry.space_group_name_H-M   'P 1'
#
loop_
_entity.id
_entity.type
_entity.pdbx_description
1 polymer ?
#
loop_
_entity_poly.entity_id
_entity_poly.type
_entity_poly.pdbx_seq_one_letter_code
_entity_poly.pdbx_strand_id
1 'polypeptide(L)' 'MTGYALSTRNTAAGQLVVELRSVNARFLDLVVRAPDELRSAEPALRELIG' A
#
# COMPACT_ATOMS: atom_id res chain seq x y z
N MET A 1 19.35 4.52 8.84
CA MET A 1 19.11 3.07 8.61
C MET A 1 17.99 2.95 7.58
N THR A 2 18.20 2.20 6.50
CA THR A 2 17.24 2.00 5.40
C THR A 2 16.67 0.59 5.45
N GLY A 3 15.36 0.46 5.51
CA GLY A 3 14.65 -0.82 5.45
C GLY A 3 13.86 -0.94 4.15
N TYR A 4 13.84 -2.13 3.56
CA TYR A 4 13.02 -2.44 2.37
C TYR A 4 12.32 -3.78 2.56
N ALA A 5 11.04 -3.85 2.20
CA ALA A 5 10.29 -5.09 2.11
C ALA A 5 9.31 -5.05 0.93
N LEU A 6 9.14 -6.18 0.27
CA LEU A 6 8.16 -6.39 -0.80
C LEU A 6 7.43 -7.70 -0.54
N SER A 7 6.11 -7.67 -0.58
CA SER A 7 5.27 -8.85 -0.47
C SER A 7 4.19 -8.83 -1.53
N THR A 8 3.99 -9.99 -2.17
CA THR A 8 2.96 -10.17 -3.20
C THR A 8 2.07 -11.33 -2.80
N ARG A 9 0.75 -11.14 -2.92
CA ARG A 9 -0.25 -12.17 -2.62
C ARG A 9 -1.30 -12.23 -3.72
N ASN A 10 -1.54 -13.42 -4.25
CA ASN A 10 -2.66 -13.66 -5.15
C ASN A 10 -3.94 -13.88 -4.33
N THR A 11 -5.03 -13.27 -4.78
CA THR A 11 -6.36 -13.34 -4.17
C THR A 11 -7.39 -13.66 -5.25
N ALA A 12 -8.59 -14.06 -4.86
CA ALA A 12 -9.69 -14.26 -5.82
C ALA A 12 -10.04 -12.97 -6.59
N ALA A 13 -9.76 -11.79 -6.04
CA ALA A 13 -10.01 -10.50 -6.65
C ALA A 13 -8.85 -9.98 -7.52
N GLY A 14 -7.74 -10.71 -7.60
CA GLY A 14 -6.52 -10.29 -8.30
C GLY A 14 -5.27 -10.35 -7.43
N GLN A 15 -4.21 -9.66 -7.84
CA GLN A 15 -2.94 -9.64 -7.14
C GLN A 15 -2.80 -8.39 -6.27
N LEU A 16 -2.45 -8.59 -5.00
CA LEU A 16 -2.08 -7.52 -4.08
C LEU A 16 -0.56 -7.48 -3.94
N VAL A 17 0.01 -6.30 -4.12
CA VAL A 17 1.43 -6.03 -3.91
C VAL A 17 1.57 -4.96 -2.83
N VAL A 18 2.40 -5.22 -1.84
CA VAL A 18 2.71 -4.29 -0.75
C VAL A 18 4.21 -4.08 -0.71
N GLU A 19 4.61 -2.82 -0.83
CA GLU A 19 6.01 -2.40 -0.75
C GLU A 19 6.19 -1.44 0.43
N LEU A 20 7.19 -1.70 1.27
CA LEU A 20 7.54 -0.88 2.41
C LEU A 20 8.97 -0.38 2.27
N ARG A 21 9.13 0.94 2.26
CA ARG A 21 10.43 1.62 2.25
C ARG A 21 10.53 2.44 3.53
N SER A 22 11.52 2.14 4.36
CA SER A 22 11.84 2.90 5.57
C SER A 22 13.13 3.69 5.36
N VAL A 23 13.04 4.99 5.58
CA VAL A 23 14.18 5.92 5.57
C VAL A 23 14.11 6.77 6.83
N ASN A 24 15.03 6.55 7.77
CA ASN A 24 15.24 7.37 8.96
C ASN A 24 13.95 7.83 9.69
N ALA A 25 12.99 6.90 9.83
CA ALA A 25 11.80 6.98 10.70
C ALA A 25 11.00 8.30 10.68
N ARG A 26 10.99 9.05 9.56
CA ARG A 26 10.50 10.43 9.61
C ARG A 26 9.08 10.61 9.10
N PHE A 27 8.62 9.86 8.09
CA PHE A 27 7.26 9.97 7.53
C PHE A 27 6.80 8.66 6.86
N LEU A 28 5.49 8.41 6.85
CA LEU A 28 4.83 7.37 6.05
C LEU A 28 4.22 8.05 4.81
N ASP A 29 4.67 7.67 3.62
CA ASP A 29 4.06 8.09 2.35
C ASP A 29 3.24 6.93 1.78
N LEU A 30 1.91 7.03 1.90
CA LEU A 30 0.98 5.99 1.48
C LEU A 30 0.52 6.21 0.03
N VAL A 31 1.05 5.38 -0.87
CA VAL A 31 0.70 5.37 -2.29
C VAL A 31 -0.17 4.15 -2.61
N VAL A 32 -1.46 4.37 -2.83
CA VAL A 32 -2.40 3.32 -3.29
C VAL A 32 -2.53 3.36 -4.80
N ARG A 33 -2.24 2.23 -5.46
CA ARG A 33 -2.42 2.04 -6.90
C ARG A 33 -3.45 0.94 -7.11
N ALA A 34 -4.57 1.28 -7.74
CA ALA A 34 -5.66 0.36 -8.04
C ALA A 34 -6.32 0.73 -9.38
N PRO A 35 -7.03 -0.22 -10.01
CA PRO A 35 -7.92 0.05 -11.14
C PRO A 35 -8.96 1.14 -10.83
N ASP A 36 -9.51 1.76 -11.87
CA ASP A 36 -10.41 2.91 -11.72
C ASP A 36 -11.70 2.55 -10.97
N GLU A 37 -12.17 1.32 -11.10
CA GLU A 37 -13.34 0.78 -10.42
C GLU A 37 -13.17 0.72 -8.89
N LEU A 38 -11.92 0.63 -8.41
CA LEU A 38 -11.59 0.54 -6.98
C LEU A 38 -11.21 1.90 -6.37
N ARG A 39 -11.24 2.99 -7.15
CA ARG A 39 -10.89 4.33 -6.67
C ARG A 39 -11.78 4.83 -5.54
N SER A 40 -13.05 4.40 -5.51
CA SER A 40 -13.99 4.76 -4.45
C SER A 40 -13.65 4.12 -3.10
N ALA A 41 -12.95 2.98 -3.08
CA ALA A 41 -12.51 2.31 -1.87
C ALA A 41 -11.19 2.87 -1.31
N GLU A 42 -10.47 3.65 -2.12
CA GLU A 42 -9.16 4.22 -1.78
C GLU A 42 -9.17 5.09 -0.52
N PRO A 43 -10.13 6.03 -0.31
CA PRO A 43 -10.17 6.83 0.91
C PRO A 43 -10.36 5.98 2.16
N ALA A 44 -11.26 4.99 2.12
CA ALA A 44 -11.49 4.07 3.23
C ALA A 44 -10.24 3.24 3.54
N LEU A 45 -9.47 2.83 2.53
CA LEU A 45 -8.19 2.15 2.69
C LEU A 45 -7.15 3.02 3.40
N ARG A 46 -7.09 4.31 3.09
CA ARG A 46 -6.19 5.26 3.77
C ARG A 46 -6.55 5.44 5.24
N GLU A 47 -7.84 5.58 5.56
CA GLU A 47 -8.30 5.72 6.94
C GLU A 47 -7.94 4.52 7.83
N LEU A 48 -7.85 3.31 7.26
CA LEU A 48 -7.42 2.12 8.01
C LEU A 48 -5.94 2.17 8.43
N ILE A 49 -5.13 3.00 7.77
CA ILE A 49 -3.69 3.12 8.01
C ILE A 49 -3.36 4.37 8.83
N GLY A 50 -4.08 5.48 8.63
CA GLY A 50 -3.93 6.74 9.37
C GLY A 50 -3.73 7.96 8.48
#